data_AF-A0A0G0XM50-F1
#
_entry.id   AF-A0A0G0XM50-F1
#
_cell.length_a   1.000
_cell.length_b   1.000
_cell.length_c   1.000
_cell.angle_alpha   90.00
_cell.angle_beta   90.00
_cell.angle_gamma   90.00
#
_symmetry.space_group_name_H-M   'P 1'
#
loop_
_entity.id
_entity.type
_entity.pdbx_description
1 polymer ?
#
loop_
_entity_poly.entity_id
_entity_poly.type
_entity_poly.pdbx_seq_one_letter_code
_entity_poly.pdbx_strand_id
1 'polypeptide(L)'
;MNLNKKNKKNQSIDMENISDNDIAIIGLSAKMPGCTDLNEFWKQLCRGKDFISDIPLTRKKDVEEFFDFQGRDIKDIKFEKSAYLEDIDKFDYGFFGISSNEASLMDPHHRIFLETVFNLFTEELIFSPK
;
A
#
# COMPACT_ATOMS: atom_id res chain seq x y z
N MET A 1 17.46 12.67 43.90
CA MET A 1 18.90 12.37 43.77
C MET A 1 19.04 11.03 43.05
N ASN A 2 19.64 11.07 41.86
CA ASN A 2 20.19 9.98 41.03
C ASN A 2 19.22 8.89 40.51
N LEU A 3 18.81 8.94 39.24
CA LEU A 3 19.54 8.59 38.00
C LEU A 3 19.75 7.07 37.84
N ASN A 4 18.95 6.46 36.96
CA ASN A 4 19.50 5.50 36.00
C ASN A 4 18.62 5.38 34.74
N LYS A 5 18.92 6.26 33.77
CA LYS A 5 18.77 6.01 32.34
C LYS A 5 19.75 4.90 31.97
N LYS A 6 19.27 3.74 31.47
CA LYS A 6 20.00 2.70 30.71
C LYS A 6 18.92 1.69 30.27
N ASN A 7 18.66 1.33 29.02
CA ASN A 7 19.47 1.34 27.82
C ASN A 7 18.56 1.44 26.59
N LYS A 8 18.71 2.52 25.80
CA LYS A 8 18.55 2.39 24.34
C LYS A 8 19.72 1.51 23.89
N LYS A 9 19.52 0.19 23.81
CA LYS A 9 20.40 -0.65 23.01
C LYS A 9 20.11 -0.29 21.56
N ASN A 10 20.81 0.71 21.04
CA ASN A 10 21.22 0.62 19.64
C ASN A 10 22.04 -0.66 19.59
N GLN A 11 21.42 -1.73 19.09
CA GLN A 11 22.13 -2.96 18.78
C GLN A 11 23.13 -2.57 17.69
N SER A 12 24.39 -2.38 18.09
CA SER A 12 25.50 -2.44 17.14
C SER A 12 25.39 -3.81 16.48
N ILE A 13 25.17 -3.82 15.16
CA ILE A 13 25.26 -5.06 14.40
C ILE A 13 26.71 -5.52 14.56
N ASP A 14 26.91 -6.65 15.25
CA ASP A 14 28.23 -7.25 15.41
C ASP A 14 28.69 -7.73 14.02
N MET A 15 29.57 -6.95 13.37
CA MET A 15 30.08 -7.24 12.02
C MET A 15 30.74 -8.62 11.89
N GLU A 16 31.11 -9.27 13.01
CA GLU A 16 31.65 -10.63 13.06
C GLU A 16 30.61 -11.74 12.80
N ASN A 17 29.31 -11.43 12.84
CA ASN A 17 28.23 -12.41 12.62
C ASN A 17 27.50 -12.25 11.27
N ILE A 18 27.98 -11.37 10.38
CA ILE A 18 27.36 -11.21 9.06
C ILE A 18 27.85 -12.34 8.15
N SER A 19 26.94 -13.21 7.74
CA SER A 19 27.20 -14.25 6.76
C SER A 19 27.07 -13.69 5.33
N ASP A 20 27.82 -14.25 4.38
CA ASP A 20 27.61 -13.97 2.94
C ASP A 20 26.19 -14.32 2.46
N ASN A 21 25.43 -15.10 3.24
CA ASN A 21 24.04 -15.46 2.96
C ASN A 21 23.01 -14.49 3.59
N ASP A 22 23.45 -13.46 4.30
CA ASP A 22 22.54 -12.51 4.93
C ASP A 22 21.89 -11.59 3.89
N ILE A 23 20.60 -11.31 4.06
CA ILE A 23 19.81 -10.49 3.13
C ILE A 23 19.41 -9.19 3.82
N ALA A 24 19.86 -8.07 3.27
CA ALA A 24 19.45 -6.74 3.73
C ALA A 24 18.21 -6.25 2.97
N ILE A 25 17.24 -5.69 3.70
CA ILE A 25 16.15 -4.91 3.11
C ILE A 25 16.64 -3.48 2.96
N ILE A 26 16.86 -3.05 1.72
CA ILE A 26 17.46 -1.75 1.40
C ILE A 26 16.44 -0.70 0.91
N GLY A 27 15.16 -1.06 0.82
CA GLY A 27 14.10 -0.15 0.42
C GLY A 27 12.72 -0.69 0.77
N LEU A 28 11.75 0.21 0.89
CA LEU A 28 10.35 -0.12 1.17
C LEU A 28 9.43 0.83 0.40
N SER A 29 8.39 0.28 -0.23
CA SER A 29 7.32 1.05 -0.86
C SER A 29 6.00 0.30 -0.63
N ALA A 30 4.96 1.02 -0.25
CA ALA A 30 3.61 0.46 -0.13
C ALA A 30 2.56 1.58 -0.20
N LYS A 31 1.38 1.25 -0.75
CA LYS A 31 0.18 2.07 -0.64
C LYS A 31 -0.61 1.68 0.60
N MET A 32 -0.87 2.65 1.47
CA MET A 32 -1.63 2.44 2.70
C MET A 32 -2.92 3.27 2.70
N PRO A 33 -4.03 2.75 3.28
CA PRO A 33 -5.29 3.48 3.37
C PRO A 33 -5.12 4.87 4.00
N GLY A 34 -5.68 5.90 3.36
CA GLY A 34 -5.68 7.28 3.87
C GLY A 34 -4.29 7.86 4.20
N CYS A 35 -3.25 7.41 3.48
CA CYS A 35 -1.88 7.93 3.57
C CYS A 35 -1.31 8.12 2.16
N THR A 36 -0.66 9.26 1.91
CA THR A 36 -0.03 9.55 0.61
C THR A 36 1.30 8.82 0.42
N ASP A 37 2.00 8.54 1.52
CA ASP A 37 3.31 7.87 1.52
C ASP A 37 3.58 7.14 2.85
N LEU A 38 4.71 6.43 2.91
CA LEU A 38 5.13 5.69 4.10
C LEU A 38 5.48 6.58 5.30
N ASN A 39 5.91 7.83 5.07
CA ASN A 39 6.21 8.77 6.15
C ASN A 39 4.92 9.24 6.84
N GLU A 40 3.87 9.52 6.07
CA GLU A 40 2.55 9.80 6.60
C GLU A 40 2.00 8.57 7.31
N PHE A 41 2.08 7.40 6.69
CA PHE A 41 1.65 6.16 7.32
C PHE A 41 2.33 5.94 8.67
N TRP A 42 3.66 6.11 8.75
CA TRP A 42 4.39 6.01 10.00
C TRP A 42 3.93 7.02 11.06
N LYS A 43 3.73 8.29 10.68
CA LYS A 43 3.21 9.32 11.60
C LYS A 43 1.84 8.97 12.16
N GLN A 44 0.95 8.46 11.32
CA GLN A 44 -0.40 8.04 11.71
C GLN A 44 -0.37 6.79 12.59
N LEU A 45 0.51 5.83 12.28
CA LEU A 45 0.71 4.62 13.07
C LEU A 45 1.24 4.97 14.48
N CYS A 46 2.23 5.86 14.59
CA CYS A 46 2.72 6.35 15.89
C CYS A 46 1.63 7.07 16.71
N ARG A 47 0.60 7.61 16.07
CA ARG A 47 -0.56 8.23 16.72
C ARG A 47 -1.67 7.23 17.07
N GLY A 48 -1.54 5.96 16.67
CA GLY A 48 -2.56 4.93 16.88
C GLY A 48 -3.82 5.17 16.04
N LYS A 49 -3.70 5.78 14.86
CA LYS A 49 -4.84 5.99 13.95
C LYS A 49 -5.44 4.64 13.53
N ASP A 50 -6.76 4.54 13.64
CA ASP A 50 -7.54 3.46 13.03
C ASP A 50 -7.89 3.83 11.58
N PHE A 51 -7.64 2.89 10.66
CA PHE A 51 -7.90 3.04 9.23
C PHE A 51 -9.13 2.28 8.76
N ILE A 52 -9.80 1.56 9.67
CA ILE A 52 -11.02 0.81 9.37
C ILE A 52 -12.15 1.79 9.06
N SER A 53 -12.76 1.64 7.89
CA SER A 53 -13.89 2.43 7.44
C SER A 53 -14.99 1.54 6.86
N ASP A 54 -16.15 2.14 6.62
CA ASP A 54 -17.19 1.53 5.79
C ASP A 54 -16.73 1.47 4.33
N ILE A 55 -17.33 0.58 3.54
CA ILE A 55 -17.04 0.47 2.10
C ILE A 55 -17.18 1.84 1.40
N PRO A 56 -16.22 2.23 0.54
CA PRO A 56 -16.34 3.46 -0.25
C PRO A 56 -17.63 3.49 -1.06
N LEU A 57 -18.31 4.64 -1.07
CA LEU A 57 -19.60 4.81 -1.75
C LEU A 57 -19.55 4.50 -3.24
N THR A 58 -18.42 4.77 -3.89
CA THR A 58 -18.18 4.43 -5.30
C THR A 58 -18.24 2.93 -5.51
N ARG A 59 -17.42 2.15 -4.78
CA ARG A 59 -17.42 0.69 -4.86
C ARG A 59 -18.75 0.06 -4.46
N LYS A 60 -19.45 0.65 -3.48
CA LYS A 60 -20.78 0.19 -3.09
C LYS A 60 -21.77 0.30 -4.24
N LYS A 61 -21.77 1.41 -4.98
CA LYS A 61 -22.61 1.61 -6.16
C LYS A 61 -22.28 0.62 -7.28
N ASP A 62 -21.00 0.34 -7.52
CA ASP A 62 -20.59 -0.63 -8.54
C ASP A 62 -21.14 -2.04 -8.24
N VAL A 63 -21.10 -2.44 -6.96
CA VAL A 63 -21.70 -3.72 -6.52
C VAL A 63 -23.22 -3.69 -6.65
N GLU A 64 -23.87 -2.59 -6.29
CA GLU A 64 -25.32 -2.40 -6.45
C GLU A 64 -25.76 -2.55 -7.91
N GLU A 65 -25.09 -1.87 -8.83
CA GLU A 65 -25.37 -1.94 -10.26
C GLU A 65 -25.13 -3.36 -10.83
N PHE A 66 -24.04 -4.01 -10.41
CA PHE A 66 -23.76 -5.39 -10.83
C PHE A 66 -24.83 -6.39 -10.34
N PHE A 67 -25.36 -6.21 -9.13
CA PHE A 67 -26.41 -7.09 -8.60
C PHE A 67 -27.76 -6.85 -9.28
N ASP A 68 -28.11 -5.59 -9.53
CA ASP A 68 -29.33 -5.22 -10.27
C ASP A 68 -29.29 -5.79 -11.70
N PHE A 69 -28.14 -5.68 -12.39
CA PHE A 69 -27.94 -6.27 -13.71
C PHE A 69 -28.13 -7.79 -13.72
N GLN A 70 -27.74 -8.48 -12.64
CA GLN A 70 -27.91 -9.93 -12.49
C GLN A 70 -29.33 -10.32 -11.99
N GLY A 71 -30.22 -9.34 -11.76
CA GLY A 71 -31.55 -9.56 -11.22
C GLY A 71 -31.56 -10.10 -9.79
N ARG A 72 -30.50 -9.83 -9.00
CA ARG A 72 -30.34 -10.29 -7.62
C ARG A 72 -30.58 -9.15 -6.64
N ASP A 73 -31.22 -9.44 -5.51
CA ASP A 73 -31.41 -8.46 -4.44
C ASP A 73 -30.11 -8.28 -3.64
N ILE A 74 -29.71 -7.03 -3.42
CA ILE A 74 -28.51 -6.69 -2.66
C ILE A 74 -28.68 -6.81 -1.14
N LYS A 75 -29.92 -6.97 -0.65
CA LYS A 75 -30.23 -7.03 0.78
C LYS A 75 -29.48 -8.13 1.55
N ASP A 76 -29.00 -9.16 0.86
CA ASP A 76 -28.23 -10.24 1.46
C ASP A 76 -26.73 -9.95 1.57
N ILE A 77 -26.23 -8.87 0.97
CA ILE A 77 -24.83 -8.49 1.04
C ILE A 77 -24.56 -7.65 2.29
N LYS A 78 -23.66 -8.13 3.13
CA LYS A 78 -23.07 -7.34 4.21
C LYS A 78 -21.68 -6.88 3.79
N PHE A 79 -21.51 -5.57 3.69
CA PHE A 79 -20.21 -4.97 3.52
C PHE A 79 -19.49 -4.92 4.88
N GLU A 80 -18.38 -5.64 5.00
CA GLU A 80 -17.57 -5.62 6.21
C GLU A 80 -16.81 -4.30 6.32
N LYS A 81 -16.59 -3.83 7.56
CA LYS A 81 -15.70 -2.69 7.79
C LYS A 81 -14.26 -3.14 7.57
N SER A 82 -13.50 -2.36 6.82
CA SER A 82 -12.12 -2.69 6.45
C SER A 82 -11.35 -1.43 6.07
N ALA A 83 -10.04 -1.57 5.91
CA ALA A 83 -9.20 -0.46 5.48
C ALA A 83 -9.12 -0.47 3.95
N TYR A 84 -9.73 0.53 3.31
CA TYR A 84 -9.84 0.60 1.85
C TYR A 84 -8.83 1.58 1.25
N LEU A 85 -8.23 1.20 0.14
CA LEU A 85 -7.50 2.14 -0.72
C LEU A 85 -8.51 3.00 -1.50
N GLU A 86 -8.27 4.31 -1.48
CA GLU A 86 -9.12 5.31 -2.15
C GLU A 86 -9.06 5.15 -3.68
N ASP A 87 -7.86 5.01 -4.21
CA ASP A 87 -7.57 5.09 -5.65
C ASP A 87 -7.13 3.74 -6.24
N ILE A 88 -7.89 2.67 -5.96
CA ILE A 88 -7.56 1.32 -6.46
C ILE A 88 -7.69 1.20 -7.99
N ASP A 89 -8.53 2.01 -8.58
CA ASP A 89 -8.90 2.01 -9.99
C ASP A 89 -8.01 2.93 -10.84
N LYS A 90 -7.21 3.80 -10.19
CA LYS A 90 -6.29 4.71 -10.86
C LYS A 90 -4.98 4.01 -11.23
N PHE A 91 -4.45 4.35 -12.40
CA PHE A 91 -3.18 3.85 -12.90
C PHE A 91 -2.65 4.74 -14.02
N ASP A 92 -1.36 5.12 -13.95
CA ASP A 92 -0.69 5.89 -15.01
C ASP A 92 -0.25 4.97 -16.17
N TYR A 93 -1.21 4.50 -16.97
CA TYR A 93 -0.93 3.62 -18.10
C TYR A 93 0.01 4.23 -19.15
N GLY A 94 -0.02 5.56 -19.31
CA GLY A 94 0.84 6.28 -20.26
C GLY A 94 2.30 6.20 -19.86
N PHE A 95 2.58 6.35 -18.55
CA PHE A 95 3.91 6.19 -18.00
C PHE A 95 4.48 4.78 -18.24
N PHE A 96 3.66 3.74 -18.07
CA PHE A 96 4.07 2.33 -18.28
C PHE A 96 4.04 1.87 -19.75
N GLY A 97 3.69 2.75 -20.70
CA GLY A 97 3.60 2.39 -22.12
C GLY A 97 2.47 1.42 -22.45
N ILE A 98 1.43 1.37 -21.62
CA ILE A 98 0.26 0.48 -21.75
C ILE A 98 -0.88 1.25 -22.40
N SER A 99 -1.60 0.62 -23.33
CA SER A 99 -2.76 1.26 -23.97
C SER A 99 -3.92 1.42 -22.98
N SER A 100 -4.74 2.46 -23.13
CA SER A 100 -5.90 2.68 -22.25
C SER A 100 -6.88 1.49 -22.24
N ASN A 101 -7.07 0.81 -23.38
CA ASN A 101 -7.95 -0.35 -23.48
C ASN A 101 -7.36 -1.60 -22.80
N GLU A 102 -6.05 -1.73 -22.78
CA GLU A 102 -5.38 -2.80 -22.04
C GLU A 102 -5.41 -2.52 -20.54
N ALA A 103 -5.07 -1.30 -20.14
CA ALA A 103 -5.07 -0.87 -18.75
C ALA A 103 -6.45 -0.99 -18.08
N SER A 104 -7.54 -0.75 -18.80
CA SER A 104 -8.90 -0.93 -18.28
C SER A 104 -9.28 -2.39 -18.01
N LEU A 105 -8.65 -3.33 -18.72
CA LEU A 105 -8.84 -4.77 -18.53
C LEU A 105 -7.87 -5.38 -17.52
N MET A 106 -6.85 -4.63 -17.09
CA MET A 106 -5.88 -5.10 -16.12
C MET A 106 -6.46 -5.16 -14.70
N ASP A 107 -6.16 -6.28 -14.02
CA ASP A 107 -6.42 -6.42 -12.60
C ASP A 107 -5.78 -5.26 -11.81
N PRO A 108 -6.54 -4.56 -10.94
CA PRO A 108 -6.02 -3.48 -10.11
C PRO A 108 -4.77 -3.83 -9.30
N HIS A 109 -4.61 -5.08 -8.85
CA HIS A 109 -3.44 -5.50 -8.10
C HIS A 109 -2.17 -5.48 -8.94
N HIS A 110 -2.25 -5.84 -10.23
CA HIS A 110 -1.10 -5.73 -11.13
C HIS A 110 -0.70 -4.27 -11.35
N ARG A 111 -1.69 -3.39 -11.51
CA ARG A 111 -1.49 -1.94 -11.69
C ARG A 111 -0.82 -1.31 -10.45
N ILE A 112 -1.34 -1.61 -9.26
CA ILE A 112 -0.75 -1.17 -7.99
C ILE A 112 0.67 -1.73 -7.81
N PHE A 113 0.89 -3.00 -8.16
CA PHE A 113 2.21 -3.61 -8.03
C PHE A 113 3.26 -2.91 -8.90
N LEU A 114 2.93 -2.58 -10.16
CA LEU A 114 3.82 -1.85 -11.06
C LEU A 114 4.21 -0.48 -10.50
N GLU A 115 3.23 0.29 -10.03
CA GLU A 115 3.49 1.60 -9.39
C GLU A 115 4.31 1.46 -8.12
N THR A 116 3.99 0.47 -7.28
CA THR A 116 4.69 0.25 -6.00
C THR A 116 6.16 -0.11 -6.22
N VAL A 117 6.44 -1.00 -7.17
CA VAL A 117 7.81 -1.39 -7.55
C VAL A 117 8.56 -0.22 -8.17
N PHE A 118 7.91 0.58 -9.02
CA PHE A 118 8.54 1.77 -9.58
C PHE A 118 8.91 2.79 -8.49
N ASN A 119 7.99 3.07 -7.57
CA ASN A 119 8.23 3.99 -6.44
C ASN A 119 9.38 3.50 -5.56
N LEU A 120 9.47 2.18 -5.31
CA LEU A 120 10.58 1.58 -4.55
C LEU A 120 11.94 1.95 -5.15
N PHE A 121 12.08 1.87 -6.47
CA PHE A 121 13.36 2.14 -7.14
C PHE A 121 13.69 3.63 -7.22
N THR A 122 12.66 4.48 -7.37
CA THR A 122 12.84 5.92 -7.57
C THR A 122 12.98 6.72 -6.28
N GLU A 123 12.23 6.39 -5.23
CA GLU A 123 12.30 7.12 -3.96
C GLU A 123 13.59 6.83 -3.16
N GLU A 124 14.12 5.61 -3.28
CA GLU A 124 15.31 5.17 -2.54
C GLU A 124 16.63 5.38 -3.32
N LEU A 125 16.59 6.03 -4.49
CA LEU A 125 17.77 6.30 -5.35
C LEU A 125 18.59 5.07 -5.75
N ILE A 126 18.04 3.86 -5.63
CA ILE A 126 18.76 2.62 -5.93
C ILE A 126 18.89 2.41 -7.45
N PHE A 127 17.99 2.97 -8.25
CA PHE A 127 18.02 2.79 -9.69
C PHE A 127 17.30 3.91 -10.45
N SER A 128 17.97 4.53 -11.43
CA SER A 128 17.31 5.35 -12.44
C SER A 128 17.06 4.45 -13.66
N PRO A 129 15.80 4.15 -14.04
CA PRO A 129 15.53 3.49 -15.31
C PRO A 129 16.03 4.39 -16.45
N LYS A 130 16.76 3.80 -17.41
CA LYS A 130 17.21 4.48 -18.63
C LYS A 130 16.08 4.61 -19.64
#